data_AF-A0A3D0QWJ7-F1
#
_entry.id   AF-A0A3D0QWJ7-F1
#
_cell.length_a   1.000
_cell.length_b   1.000
_cell.length_c   1.000
_cell.angle_alpha   90.00
_cell.angle_beta   90.00
_cell.angle_gamma   90.00
#
_symmetry.space_group_name_H-M   'P 1'
#
loop_
_entity.id
_entity.type
_entity.pdbx_description
1 polymer ?
#
loop_
_entity_poly.entity_id
_entity_poly.type
_entity_poly.pdbx_seq_one_letter_code
_entity_poly.pdbx_strand_id
1 'polypeptide(L)'
;MGPVEKAVRDDVEQLGDLVGVEPSLSAMAYTLAREVDNGGGEEGKQLAQLSKELRATLAQLLEGRAAEEDDDDLGDLGAPD
;
A
#
# COMPACT_ATOMS: atom_id res chain seq x y z
N MET A 1 7.43 1.02 -17.24
CA MET A 1 6.57 1.35 -16.11
C MET A 1 5.41 2.17 -16.65
N GLY A 2 4.18 1.69 -16.46
CA GLY A 2 2.99 2.41 -16.92
C GLY A 2 2.54 3.46 -15.90
N PRO A 3 1.46 4.21 -16.22
CA PRO A 3 0.99 5.30 -15.39
C PRO A 3 0.51 4.85 -14.00
N VAL A 4 -0.15 3.69 -13.88
CA VAL A 4 -0.65 3.20 -12.59
C VAL A 4 0.50 2.72 -11.71
N GLU A 5 1.43 1.94 -12.25
CA GLU A 5 2.62 1.50 -11.51
C GLU A 5 3.47 2.69 -11.05
N LYS A 6 3.61 3.72 -11.89
CA LYS A 6 4.32 4.94 -11.52
C LYS A 6 3.63 5.66 -10.35
N ALA A 7 2.32 5.89 -10.44
CA ALA A 7 1.58 6.58 -9.39
C ALA A 7 1.68 5.83 -8.05
N VAL A 8 1.53 4.50 -8.07
CA VAL A 8 1.64 3.68 -6.86
C VAL A 8 3.03 3.77 -6.24
N ARG A 9 4.11 3.78 -7.04
CA ARG A 9 5.46 3.97 -6.52
C ARG A 9 5.66 5.36 -5.94
N ASP A 10 5.23 6.39 -6.65
CA ASP A 10 5.34 7.78 -6.17
C ASP A 10 4.57 7.95 -4.84
N ASP A 11 3.38 7.34 -4.71
CA ASP A 11 2.58 7.36 -3.50
C ASP A 11 3.25 6.59 -2.36
N VAL A 12 3.78 5.40 -2.65
CA VAL A 12 4.47 4.57 -1.64
C VAL A 12 5.79 5.19 -1.17
N GLU A 13 6.53 5.86 -2.06
CA GLU A 13 7.74 6.62 -1.68
C GLU A 13 7.38 7.86 -0.82
N GLN A 14 6.25 8.50 -1.09
CA GLN A 14 5.74 9.61 -0.27
C GLN A 14 5.27 9.17 1.12
N LEU A 15 4.92 7.89 1.31
CA LEU A 15 4.60 7.34 2.63
C LEU A 15 5.82 7.30 3.56
N GLY A 16 7.05 7.48 3.03
CA GLY A 16 8.26 7.58 3.84
C GLY A 16 8.88 6.21 4.13
N ASP A 17 9.62 6.11 5.25
CA ASP A 17 10.18 4.82 5.68
C ASP A 17 9.02 3.92 6.10
N LEU A 18 8.64 3.02 5.21
CA LEU A 18 7.67 1.95 5.41
C LEU A 18 8.20 0.89 6.37
N VAL A 19 8.84 1.31 7.46
CA VAL A 19 9.21 0.44 8.57
C VAL A 19 7.91 -0.23 9.04
N GLY A 20 7.96 -1.54 9.32
CA GLY A 20 6.78 -2.34 9.68
C GLY A 20 5.80 -2.70 8.57
N VAL A 21 5.76 -1.97 7.46
CA VAL A 21 4.94 -2.33 6.29
C VAL A 21 5.66 -3.42 5.50
N GLU A 22 5.05 -4.61 5.41
CA GLU A 22 5.73 -5.76 4.82
C GLU A 22 6.24 -5.44 3.40
N PRO A 23 7.54 -5.63 3.10
CA PRO A 23 8.09 -5.48 1.75
C PRO A 23 7.34 -6.30 0.69
N SER A 24 6.64 -7.35 1.14
CA SER A 24 5.72 -8.18 0.35
C SER A 24 4.53 -7.39 -0.20
N LEU A 25 3.91 -6.50 0.58
CA LEU A 25 2.72 -5.73 0.21
C LEU A 25 3.05 -4.65 -0.81
N SER A 26 4.16 -3.93 -0.63
CA SER A 26 4.62 -2.94 -1.62
C SER A 26 4.98 -3.62 -2.94
N ALA A 27 5.68 -4.76 -2.90
CA ALA A 27 5.96 -5.56 -4.09
C ALA A 27 4.68 -6.07 -4.79
N MET A 28 3.67 -6.46 -4.00
CA MET A 28 2.36 -6.88 -4.51
C MET A 28 1.64 -5.71 -5.18
N ALA A 29 1.60 -4.53 -4.55
CA ALA A 29 0.97 -3.33 -5.11
C ALA A 29 1.59 -2.94 -6.45
N TYR A 30 2.93 -2.97 -6.55
CA TYR A 30 3.63 -2.71 -7.82
C TYR A 30 3.30 -3.74 -8.89
N THR A 31 3.19 -5.01 -8.51
CA THR A 31 2.83 -6.09 -9.45
C THR A 31 1.41 -5.90 -9.98
N LEU A 32 0.43 -5.68 -9.09
CA LEU A 32 -0.96 -5.46 -9.47
C LEU A 32 -1.12 -4.21 -10.36
N ALA A 33 -0.45 -3.11 -10.02
CA ALA A 33 -0.46 -1.88 -10.80
C ALA A 33 0.11 -2.10 -12.21
N ARG A 34 1.20 -2.86 -12.32
CA ARG A 34 1.78 -3.24 -13.62
C ARG A 34 0.81 -4.10 -14.44
N GLU A 35 0.09 -5.03 -13.84
CA GLU A 35 -0.89 -5.85 -14.56
C GLU A 35 -2.10 -5.02 -15.03
N VAL A 36 -2.50 -3.99 -14.29
CA VAL A 36 -3.48 -3.00 -14.75
C VAL A 36 -2.95 -2.23 -15.96
N ASP A 37 -1.71 -1.73 -15.89
CA ASP A 37 -1.05 -1.02 -16.99
C ASP A 37 -0.88 -1.89 -18.26
N ASN A 38 -0.67 -3.20 -18.08
CA ASN A 38 -0.59 -4.18 -19.17
C ASN A 38 -1.96 -4.51 -19.78
N GLY A 39 -3.03 -3.84 -19.34
CA GLY A 39 -4.36 -3.99 -19.90
C GLY A 39 -5.20 -5.07 -19.23
N GLY A 40 -4.80 -5.60 -18.07
CA GLY A 40 -5.62 -6.48 -17.23
C GLY A 40 -5.99 -7.82 -17.86
N GLY A 41 -5.04 -8.47 -18.52
CA GLY A 41 -5.17 -9.82 -19.05
C GLY A 41 -6.09 -9.91 -20.27
N GLU A 42 -6.84 -11.01 -20.39
CA GLU A 42 -7.73 -11.34 -21.53
C GLU A 42 -8.66 -10.17 -21.94
N GLU A 43 -8.18 -9.29 -22.83
CA GLU A 43 -8.93 -8.13 -23.34
C GLU A 43 -9.50 -7.24 -22.21
N GLY A 44 -8.78 -7.12 -21.08
CA GLY A 44 -9.19 -6.28 -19.95
C GLY A 44 -10.25 -6.87 -19.03
N LYS A 45 -10.64 -8.14 -19.21
CA LYS A 45 -11.61 -8.80 -18.32
C LYS A 45 -11.18 -8.80 -16.84
N GLN A 46 -9.88 -8.80 -16.57
CA GLN A 46 -9.38 -8.83 -15.19
C GLN A 46 -9.20 -7.43 -14.59
N LEU A 47 -9.34 -6.35 -15.36
CA LEU A 47 -9.13 -4.97 -14.88
C LEU A 47 -9.97 -4.66 -13.63
N ALA A 48 -11.24 -5.08 -13.61
CA ALA A 48 -12.11 -4.84 -12.48
C ALA A 48 -11.65 -5.59 -11.21
N GLN A 49 -11.13 -6.80 -11.37
CA GLN A 49 -10.61 -7.61 -10.26
C GLN A 49 -9.27 -7.06 -9.76
N LEU A 50 -8.32 -6.83 -10.67
CA LEU A 50 -7.02 -6.23 -10.37
C LEU A 50 -7.15 -4.87 -9.70
N SER A 51 -8.10 -4.03 -10.13
CA SER A 51 -8.38 -2.72 -9.50
C SER A 51 -8.97 -2.84 -8.10
N LYS A 52 -9.71 -3.91 -7.79
CA LYS A 52 -10.20 -4.18 -6.44
C LYS A 52 -9.08 -4.66 -5.55
N GLU A 53 -8.26 -5.59 -6.04
CA GLU A 53 -7.11 -6.13 -5.31
C GLU A 53 -6.09 -5.03 -5.03
N LEU A 54 -5.74 -4.20 -6.02
CA LEU A 54 -4.82 -3.09 -5.83
C LEU A 54 -5.32 -2.14 -4.74
N ARG A 55 -6.60 -1.77 -4.75
CA ARG A 55 -7.18 -0.91 -3.70
C ARG A 55 -7.15 -1.57 -2.33
N ALA A 56 -7.39 -2.87 -2.24
CA ALA A 56 -7.34 -3.60 -0.97
C ALA A 56 -5.89 -3.68 -0.42
N THR A 57 -4.91 -3.90 -1.29
CA THR A 57 -3.48 -3.89 -0.89
C THR A 57 -3.05 -2.50 -0.43
N LEU A 58 -3.43 -1.44 -1.15
CA LEU A 58 -3.14 -0.06 -0.76
C LEU A 58 -3.79 0.31 0.58
N ALA A 59 -5.02 -0.16 0.85
CA ALA A 59 -5.67 0.05 2.15
C ALA A 59 -4.88 -0.60 3.30
N GLN A 60 -4.39 -1.84 3.11
CA GLN A 60 -3.56 -2.52 4.12
C GLN A 60 -2.22 -1.81 4.37
N LEU A 61 -1.58 -1.27 3.32
CA LEU A 61 -0.36 -0.45 3.47
C LEU A 61 -0.63 0.79 4.35
N LEU A 62 -1.77 1.46 4.13
CA LEU A 62 -2.15 2.65 4.90
C LEU A 62 -2.53 2.30 6.35
N GLU A 63 -3.23 1.19 6.57
CA GLU A 63 -3.59 0.70 7.91
C GLU A 63 -2.34 0.34 8.74
N GLY A 64 -1.37 -0.35 8.13
CA GLY A 64 -0.11 -0.70 8.80
C GLY A 64 0.66 0.54 9.29
N ARG A 65 0.66 1.62 8.50
CA ARG A 65 1.25 2.90 8.90
C ARG A 65 0.52 3.55 10.08
N ALA A 66 -0.82 3.57 10.05
CA ALA A 66 -1.61 4.19 11.11
C ALA A 66 -1.37 3.49 12.47
N ALA A 67 -1.17 2.17 12.46
CA ALA A 67 -0.83 1.42 13.67
C ALA A 67 0.52 1.83 14.28
N GLU A 68 1.51 2.24 13.47
CA GLU A 68 2.79 2.75 13.99
C GLU A 68 2.67 4.17 14.52
N GLU A 69 1.86 5.04 13.89
CA GLU A 69 1.62 6.41 14.38
C GLU A 69 0.87 6.42 15.73
N ASP A 70 -0.04 5.46 15.95
CA ASP A 70 -0.78 5.32 17.21
C ASP A 70 0.06 4.71 18.36
N ASP A 71 1.16 4.00 18.07
CA ASP A 71 2.05 3.43 19.10
C ASP A 71 2.92 4.49 19.79
N ASP A 72 3.04 5.70 19.20
CA ASP A 72 3.71 6.86 19.79
C ASP A 72 2.84 7.61 20.84
N ASP A 73 1.53 7.31 20.93
CA ASP A 73 0.59 7.94 21.88
C ASP A 73 0.42 7.15 23.20
N LEU A 74 1.10 6.00 23.37
CA LEU A 74 1.14 5.24 24.63
C LEU A 74 2.31 5.65 25.55
N GLY A 75 2.83 6.86 25.37
CA GLY A 75 3.98 7.42 26.09
C GLY A 75 3.68 8.23 27.35
N ASP A 76 2.42 8.49 27.71
CA ASP A 76 2.08 9.28 28.91
C ASP A 76 0.94 8.70 29.75
N LEU A 77 1.26 7.62 30.47
CA LEU A 77 0.67 7.36 31.79
C LEU A 77 1.82 7.17 32.77
N GLY A 78 2.48 8.28 33.09
CA GLY A 78 3.43 8.37 34.19
C GLY A 78 2.84 7.87 35.51
N ALA A 79 3.53 6.91 36.11
CA ALA A 79 3.54 6.72 37.57
C ALA A 79 4.10 7.99 38.27
N PRO A 80 3.99 8.17 39.60
CA PRO A 80 2.97 7.82 40.60
C PRO A 80 2.45 9.08 41.36
N ASP A 81 1.49 8.92 42.28
CA ASP A 81 1.36 9.72 43.52
C ASP A 81 0.96 8.79 44.68
#